data_AF-A0A497GGH2-F1
#
_entry.id   AF-A0A497GGH2-F1
#
_cell.length_a   1.000
_cell.length_b   1.000
_cell.length_c   1.000
_cell.angle_alpha   90.00
_cell.angle_beta   90.00
_cell.angle_gamma   90.00
#
_symmetry.space_group_name_H-M   'P 1'
#
loop_
_entity.id
_entity.type
_entity.pdbx_description
1 polymer ?
#
loop_
_entity_poly.entity_id
_entity_poly.type
_entity_poly.pdbx_seq_one_letter_code
_entity_poly.pdbx_strand_id
1 'polypeptide(L)'
;MENIVATVILTIIAVTIVIAVAYWVTGIITLYTDIEILEIKHKQVTRQSDTYIILIEIENKGTKTAKIIQVLINNKPPEDYNTIVTLSKNSVNPGETIQLQITIKAKPGTTIQISLNTEKGIQHLTTFTLN
;
A
#
# COMPACT_ATOMS: atom_id res chain seq x y z
N MET A 1 31.38 49.69 21.14
CA MET A 1 29.94 49.50 20.87
C MET A 1 29.69 48.85 19.52
N GLU A 2 30.43 49.18 18.46
CA GLU A 2 30.23 48.61 17.10
C GLU A 2 30.27 47.07 17.02
N ASN A 3 31.20 46.43 17.71
CA ASN A 3 31.34 44.97 17.68
C ASN A 3 30.16 44.22 18.35
N ILE A 4 29.51 44.86 19.32
CA ILE A 4 28.36 44.28 20.03
C ILE A 4 27.13 44.27 19.12
N VAL A 5 26.90 45.35 18.37
CA VAL A 5 25.76 45.46 17.44
C VAL A 5 25.85 44.43 16.32
N ALA A 6 27.04 44.25 15.73
CA ALA A 6 27.27 43.24 14.71
C ALA A 6 27.01 41.82 15.25
N THR A 7 27.51 41.53 16.44
CA THR A 7 27.31 40.22 17.10
C THR A 7 25.83 39.94 17.34
N VAL A 8 25.07 40.94 17.81
CA VAL A 8 23.62 40.78 18.07
C VAL A 8 22.86 40.54 16.77
N ILE A 9 23.14 41.27 15.70
CA ILE A 9 22.50 41.10 14.40
C ILE A 9 22.77 39.69 13.84
N LEU A 10 24.03 39.26 13.84
CA LEU A 10 24.41 37.92 13.36
C LEU A 10 23.76 36.82 14.19
N THR A 11 23.70 36.99 15.51
CA THR A 11 23.05 36.02 16.42
C THR A 11 21.57 35.89 16.11
N ILE A 12 20.85 37.00 15.90
CA ILE A 12 19.42 36.96 15.59
C ILE A 12 19.17 36.27 14.24
N ILE A 13 19.93 36.63 13.19
CA ILE A 13 19.82 36.00 11.87
C ILE A 13 20.10 34.51 11.95
N ALA A 14 21.15 34.10 12.67
CA ALA A 14 21.49 32.70 12.85
C ALA A 14 20.34 31.92 13.51
N VAL A 15 19.75 32.45 14.58
CA VAL A 15 18.61 31.81 15.26
C VAL A 15 17.40 31.73 14.34
N THR A 16 17.10 32.80 13.59
CA THR A 16 15.98 32.81 12.63
C THR A 16 16.12 31.72 11.56
N ILE A 17 17.32 31.58 10.97
CA ILE A 17 17.56 30.56 9.94
C ILE A 17 17.44 29.15 10.51
N VAL A 18 18.01 28.90 11.70
CA VAL A 18 17.94 27.58 12.35
C VAL A 18 16.49 27.16 12.60
N ILE A 19 15.65 28.09 13.08
CA ILE A 19 14.22 27.81 13.29
C ILE A 19 13.51 27.52 11.96
N ALA A 20 13.79 28.29 10.91
CA ALA A 20 13.19 28.08 9.59
C ALA A 20 13.55 26.70 9.01
N VAL A 21 14.83 26.30 9.11
CA VAL A 21 15.30 24.98 8.65
C VAL A 21 14.67 23.87 9.49
N ALA A 22 14.56 24.04 10.81
CA ALA A 22 13.93 23.05 11.69
C ALA A 22 12.48 22.77 11.26
N TYR A 23 11.68 23.82 11.03
CA TYR A 23 10.31 23.66 10.54
C TYR A 23 10.24 23.01 9.15
N TRP A 24 11.16 23.36 8.26
CA TRP A 24 11.22 22.74 6.94
C TRP A 24 11.52 21.24 7.03
N VAL A 25 12.50 20.84 7.85
CA VAL A 25 12.84 19.41 8.05
C VAL A 25 11.68 18.66 8.71
N THR A 26 11.00 19.23 9.70
CA THR A 26 9.79 18.63 10.28
C THR A 26 8.71 18.44 9.22
N GLY A 27 8.47 19.45 8.38
CA GLY A 27 7.49 19.37 7.29
C GLY A 27 7.80 18.25 6.29
N ILE A 28 9.08 18.03 5.98
CA ILE A 28 9.53 16.94 5.11
C ILE A 28 9.27 15.58 5.78
N ILE A 29 9.63 15.42 7.05
CA ILE A 29 9.47 14.14 7.76
C ILE A 29 8.00 13.69 7.75
N THR A 30 7.06 14.59 7.98
CA THR A 30 5.62 14.26 7.98
C THR A 30 5.12 13.73 6.63
N LEU A 31 5.74 14.12 5.52
CA LEU A 31 5.39 13.61 4.18
C LEU A 31 5.84 12.15 3.97
N TYR A 32 6.86 11.68 4.70
CA TYR A 32 7.45 10.34 4.53
C TYR A 32 7.01 9.32 5.59
N THR A 33 6.36 9.76 6.68
CA THR A 33 5.83 8.87 7.72
C THR A 33 4.50 8.17 7.35
N ASP A 34 3.92 8.56 6.22
CA ASP A 34 2.63 8.10 5.70
C ASP A 34 2.77 6.77 4.91
N ILE A 35 3.09 5.71 5.64
CA ILE A 35 3.44 4.41 5.06
C ILE A 35 2.18 3.54 4.90
N GLU A 36 1.94 3.06 3.68
CA GLU A 36 0.95 2.02 3.36
C GLU A 36 1.70 0.72 3.05
N ILE A 37 1.51 -0.30 3.89
CA ILE A 37 2.09 -1.62 3.66
C ILE A 37 0.96 -2.63 3.76
N LEU A 38 0.50 -3.14 2.62
CA LEU A 38 -0.39 -4.28 2.57
C LEU A 38 0.43 -5.56 2.46
N GLU A 39 0.29 -6.45 3.43
CA GLU A 39 0.96 -7.74 3.48
C GLU A 39 -0.06 -8.87 3.39
N ILE A 40 0.32 -9.96 2.71
CA ILE A 40 -0.52 -11.15 2.61
C ILE A 40 -0.24 -12.04 3.80
N LYS A 41 -1.19 -12.07 4.74
CA LYS A 41 -1.10 -12.86 5.96
C LYS A 41 -1.36 -14.34 5.69
N HIS A 42 -2.35 -14.62 4.85
CA HIS A 42 -2.74 -15.97 4.52
C HIS A 42 -3.22 -16.05 3.07
N LYS A 43 -2.98 -17.20 2.45
CA LYS A 43 -3.51 -17.51 1.13
C LYS A 43 -3.89 -18.97 1.03
N GLN A 44 -5.04 -19.23 0.42
CA GLN A 44 -5.52 -20.56 0.13
C GLN A 44 -6.18 -20.61 -1.25
N VAL A 45 -6.04 -21.76 -1.91
CA VAL A 45 -6.65 -22.05 -3.20
C VAL A 45 -7.46 -23.32 -3.05
N THR A 46 -8.75 -23.24 -3.35
CA THR A 46 -9.67 -24.38 -3.32
C THR A 46 -10.17 -24.62 -4.74
N ARG A 47 -10.04 -25.86 -5.21
CA ARG A 47 -10.60 -26.28 -6.49
C ARG A 47 -12.03 -26.78 -6.29
N GLN A 48 -12.96 -26.24 -7.07
CA GLN A 48 -14.34 -26.67 -7.15
C GLN A 48 -14.66 -27.02 -8.62
N SER A 49 -14.48 -28.29 -8.97
CA SER A 49 -14.60 -28.80 -10.35
C SER A 49 -13.64 -28.09 -11.32
N ASP A 50 -14.17 -27.22 -12.19
CA ASP A 50 -13.42 -26.43 -13.19
C ASP A 50 -13.15 -24.98 -12.74
N THR A 51 -13.52 -24.65 -11.51
CA THR A 51 -13.37 -23.32 -10.93
C THR A 51 -12.40 -23.36 -9.75
N TYR A 52 -11.58 -22.32 -9.64
CA TYR A 52 -10.66 -22.10 -8.54
C TYR A 52 -11.14 -20.93 -7.70
N ILE A 53 -11.28 -21.15 -6.40
CA ILE A 53 -11.57 -20.13 -5.40
C ILE A 53 -10.27 -19.82 -4.68
N ILE A 54 -9.82 -18.58 -4.79
CA ILE A 54 -8.60 -18.09 -4.17
C ILE A 54 -9.02 -17.14 -3.07
N LEU A 55 -8.69 -17.46 -1.84
CA LEU A 55 -8.89 -16.57 -0.70
C LEU A 55 -7.54 -16.04 -0.23
N ILE A 56 -7.45 -14.72 -0.13
CA ILE A 56 -6.25 -14.00 0.30
C ILE A 56 -6.65 -13.13 1.48
N GLU A 57 -5.98 -13.30 2.60
CA GLU A 57 -6.08 -12.42 3.75
C GLU A 57 -4.97 -11.37 3.67
N ILE A 58 -5.37 -10.11 3.62
CA ILE A 58 -4.48 -8.97 3.46
C ILE A 58 -4.54 -8.15 4.75
N GLU A 59 -3.40 -7.93 5.38
CA GLU A 59 -3.26 -7.10 6.57
C GLU A 59 -2.55 -5.80 6.22
N ASN A 60 -3.02 -4.67 6.77
CA ASN A 60 -2.28 -3.42 6.67
C ASN A 60 -1.29 -3.29 7.83
N LYS A 61 0.00 -3.49 7.54
CA LYS A 61 1.14 -3.27 8.46
C LYS A 61 1.67 -1.83 8.44
N GLY A 62 1.10 -0.96 7.59
CA GLY A 62 1.47 0.44 7.50
C GLY A 62 1.00 1.28 8.69
N THR A 63 1.33 2.55 8.67
CA THR A 63 0.93 3.56 9.66
C THR A 63 -0.33 4.33 9.24
N LYS A 64 -0.75 4.21 7.98
CA LYS A 64 -1.92 4.87 7.41
C LYS A 64 -2.90 3.87 6.82
N THR A 65 -4.18 4.23 6.80
CA THR A 65 -5.23 3.50 6.08
C THR A 65 -4.90 3.40 4.59
N ALA A 66 -4.87 2.16 4.07
CA ALA A 66 -4.63 1.87 2.67
C ALA A 66 -5.96 1.59 1.96
N LYS A 67 -6.19 2.25 0.82
CA LYS A 67 -7.41 2.08 0.04
C LYS A 67 -7.11 1.34 -1.26
N ILE A 68 -7.66 0.14 -1.40
CA ILE A 68 -7.53 -0.70 -2.60
C ILE A 68 -8.52 -0.17 -3.64
N ILE A 69 -8.00 0.28 -4.78
CA ILE A 69 -8.80 0.80 -5.90
C ILE A 69 -9.01 -0.23 -7.00
N GLN A 70 -8.05 -1.13 -7.19
CA GLN A 70 -8.08 -2.07 -8.29
C GLN A 70 -7.38 -3.38 -7.92
N VAL A 71 -7.96 -4.49 -8.38
CA VAL A 71 -7.35 -5.82 -8.34
C VAL A 71 -7.14 -6.25 -9.78
N LEU A 72 -5.91 -6.61 -10.12
CA LEU A 72 -5.52 -7.09 -11.45
C LEU A 72 -5.13 -8.56 -11.37
N ILE A 73 -5.46 -9.32 -12.40
CA ILE A 73 -5.03 -10.71 -12.59
C ILE A 73 -4.12 -10.71 -13.82
N ASN A 74 -2.86 -11.13 -13.68
CA ASN A 74 -1.85 -11.09 -14.74
C ASN A 74 -1.79 -9.74 -15.48
N ASN A 75 -1.82 -8.63 -14.74
CA ASN A 75 -1.85 -7.25 -15.24
C ASN A 75 -3.06 -6.87 -16.10
N LYS A 76 -4.14 -7.65 -16.04
CA LYS A 76 -5.39 -7.37 -16.75
C LYS A 76 -6.56 -7.28 -15.77
N PRO A 77 -7.62 -6.53 -16.11
CA PRO A 77 -8.81 -6.45 -15.28
C PRO A 77 -9.49 -7.83 -15.16
N PRO A 78 -10.19 -8.12 -14.05
CA PRO A 78 -10.87 -9.41 -13.86
C PRO A 78 -11.94 -9.71 -14.92
N GLU A 79 -12.47 -8.66 -15.55
CA GLU A 79 -13.45 -8.72 -16.64
C GLU A 79 -12.93 -9.53 -17.84
N ASP A 80 -11.64 -9.44 -18.15
CA ASP A 80 -11.01 -10.19 -19.25
C ASP A 80 -10.98 -11.71 -19.01
N TYR A 81 -11.17 -12.14 -17.76
CA TYR A 81 -11.11 -13.54 -17.34
C TYR A 81 -12.46 -14.12 -16.94
N ASN A 82 -13.58 -13.41 -17.17
CA ASN A 82 -14.91 -13.80 -16.66
C ASN A 82 -14.86 -14.23 -15.18
N THR A 83 -14.07 -13.51 -14.39
CA THR A 83 -13.73 -13.85 -13.01
C THR A 83 -14.49 -12.94 -12.06
N ILE A 84 -14.98 -13.51 -10.95
CA ILE A 84 -15.62 -12.74 -9.88
C ILE A 84 -14.56 -12.39 -8.84
N VAL A 85 -14.46 -11.11 -8.50
CA VAL A 85 -13.57 -10.61 -7.45
C VAL A 85 -14.39 -9.92 -6.38
N THR A 86 -14.28 -10.38 -5.15
CA THR A 86 -15.00 -9.84 -4.00
C THR A 86 -14.01 -9.41 -2.94
N LEU A 87 -14.04 -8.13 -2.57
CA LEU A 87 -13.33 -7.58 -1.43
C LEU A 87 -14.31 -7.38 -0.29
N SER A 88 -13.95 -7.83 0.93
CA SER A 88 -14.79 -7.57 2.11
C SER A 88 -14.88 -6.07 2.44
N LYS A 89 -13.83 -5.30 2.12
CA LYS A 89 -13.74 -3.86 2.30
C LYS A 89 -12.66 -3.29 1.38
N ASN A 90 -12.84 -2.07 0.91
CA ASN A 90 -11.87 -1.37 0.04
C ASN A 90 -10.86 -0.50 0.82
N SER A 91 -11.11 -0.24 2.10
CA SER A 91 -10.27 0.60 2.96
C SER A 91 -9.81 -0.18 4.18
N VAL A 92 -8.50 -0.31 4.35
CA VAL A 92 -7.88 -1.16 5.37
C VAL A 92 -7.13 -0.27 6.35
N ASN A 93 -7.59 -0.17 7.58
CA ASN A 93 -6.91 0.60 8.62
C ASN A 93 -5.64 -0.12 9.10
N PRO A 94 -4.65 0.60 9.67
CA PRO A 94 -3.48 -0.03 10.29
C PRO A 94 -3.87 -1.13 11.28
N GLY A 95 -3.29 -2.32 11.14
CA GLY A 95 -3.58 -3.52 11.94
C GLY A 95 -4.86 -4.27 11.54
N GLU A 96 -5.67 -3.74 10.62
CA GLU A 96 -6.87 -4.42 10.12
C GLU A 96 -6.47 -5.50 9.10
N THR A 97 -7.19 -6.63 9.13
CA THR A 97 -7.09 -7.68 8.11
C THR A 97 -8.40 -7.76 7.34
N ILE A 98 -8.32 -7.81 6.01
CA ILE A 98 -9.46 -7.97 5.12
C ILE A 98 -9.29 -9.22 4.27
N GLN A 99 -10.39 -9.66 3.65
CA GLN A 99 -10.41 -10.84 2.79
C GLN A 99 -10.70 -10.43 1.34
N LEU A 100 -9.88 -10.95 0.44
CA LEU A 100 -10.04 -10.88 -1.01
C LEU A 100 -10.32 -12.30 -1.52
N GLN A 101 -11.48 -12.48 -2.14
CA GLN A 101 -11.88 -13.72 -2.77
C GLN A 101 -11.91 -13.53 -4.30
N ILE A 102 -11.26 -14.44 -5.02
CA ILE A 102 -11.24 -14.46 -6.48
C ILE A 102 -11.73 -15.82 -6.95
N THR A 103 -12.68 -15.84 -7.88
CA THR A 103 -13.27 -17.06 -8.43
C THR A 103 -13.05 -17.10 -9.94
N ILE A 104 -12.10 -17.93 -10.38
CA ILE A 104 -11.61 -18.01 -11.76
C ILE A 104 -11.75 -19.42 -12.34
N LYS A 105 -12.13 -19.52 -13.61
CA LYS A 105 -12.06 -20.79 -14.36
C LYS A 105 -10.70 -20.91 -15.02
N ALA A 106 -9.94 -21.94 -14.67
CA ALA A 106 -8.59 -22.15 -15.21
C ALA A 106 -8.25 -23.64 -15.29
N LYS A 107 -7.24 -23.99 -16.09
CA LYS A 107 -6.69 -25.36 -16.12
C LYS A 107 -5.77 -25.59 -14.92
N PRO A 108 -5.74 -26.80 -14.35
CA PRO A 108 -4.75 -27.16 -13.33
C PRO A 108 -3.31 -26.94 -13.84
N GLY A 109 -2.42 -26.48 -12.96
CA GLY A 109 -1.04 -26.12 -13.26
C GLY A 109 -0.84 -24.68 -13.78
N THR A 110 -1.90 -23.88 -13.89
CA THR A 110 -1.79 -22.48 -14.33
C THR A 110 -1.28 -21.60 -13.19
N THR A 111 -0.22 -20.83 -13.43
CA THR A 111 0.23 -19.79 -12.50
C THR A 111 -0.45 -18.47 -12.82
N ILE A 112 -1.01 -17.81 -11.80
CA ILE A 112 -1.58 -16.47 -11.91
C ILE A 112 -0.88 -15.51 -10.96
N GLN A 113 -0.72 -14.27 -11.38
CA GLN A 113 -0.27 -13.16 -10.57
C GLN A 113 -1.46 -12.29 -10.22
N ILE A 114 -1.61 -11.92 -8.96
CA ILE A 114 -2.60 -10.97 -8.50
C ILE A 114 -1.86 -9.71 -8.07
N SER A 115 -2.33 -8.57 -8.57
CA SER A 115 -1.82 -7.25 -8.21
C SER A 115 -2.90 -6.44 -7.53
N LEU A 116 -2.56 -5.77 -6.44
CA LEU A 116 -3.43 -4.83 -5.75
C LEU A 116 -2.88 -3.43 -5.95
N ASN A 117 -3.66 -2.55 -6.56
CA ASN A 117 -3.30 -1.14 -6.68
C ASN A 117 -4.03 -0.37 -5.59
N THR A 118 -3.27 0.44 -4.83
CA THR A 118 -3.84 1.39 -3.88
C THR A 118 -4.02 2.77 -4.49
N GLU A 119 -4.81 3.63 -3.84
CA GLU A 119 -5.05 5.02 -4.27
C GLU A 119 -3.75 5.85 -4.41
N LYS A 120 -2.70 5.50 -3.65
CA LYS A 120 -1.37 6.12 -3.76
C LYS A 120 -0.54 5.57 -4.93
N GLY A 121 -1.08 4.66 -5.73
CA GLY A 121 -0.37 4.02 -6.84
C GLY A 121 0.64 2.96 -6.41
N ILE A 122 0.60 2.51 -5.15
CA ILE A 122 1.46 1.41 -4.68
C ILE A 122 0.85 0.10 -5.17
N GLN A 123 1.63 -0.68 -5.91
CA GLN A 123 1.24 -1.99 -6.42
C GLN A 123 1.82 -3.09 -5.53
N HIS A 124 0.94 -3.88 -4.91
CA HIS A 124 1.33 -5.08 -4.16
C HIS A 124 1.11 -6.32 -5.04
N LEU A 125 2.19 -7.05 -5.31
CA LEU A 125 2.21 -8.21 -6.21
C LEU A 125 2.28 -9.52 -5.44
N THR A 126 1.52 -10.51 -5.86
CA THR A 126 1.59 -11.86 -5.33
C THR A 126 1.28 -12.90 -6.40
N THR A 127 1.97 -14.03 -6.36
CA THR A 127 1.87 -15.08 -7.37
C THR A 127 1.34 -16.38 -6.76
N PHE A 128 0.50 -17.08 -7.51
CA PHE A 128 -0.20 -18.29 -7.13
C PHE A 128 -0.07 -19.32 -8.23
N THR A 129 0.22 -20.56 -7.87
CA THR A 129 0.09 -21.70 -8.77
C THR A 129 -1.22 -22.42 -8.43
N LEU A 130 -2.09 -22.56 -9.42
CA LEU A 130 -3.35 -23.29 -9.30
C LEU A 130 -3.06 -24.78 -9.45
N ASN A 131 -3.09 -25.53 -8.35
CA ASN A 131 -2.82 -26.98 -8.34
C ASN A 131 -4.06 -27.83 -8.65
#